data_AF-A0A850MB93-F1
#
_entry.id   AF-A0A850MB93-F1
#
_cell.length_a   1.000
_cell.length_b   1.000
_cell.length_c   1.000
_cell.angle_alpha   90.00
_cell.angle_beta   90.00
_cell.angle_gamma   90.00
#
_symmetry.space_group_name_H-M   'P 1'
#
loop_
_entity.id
_entity.type
_entity.pdbx_description
1 polymer ?
#
loop_
_entity_poly.entity_id
_entity_poly.type
_entity_poly.pdbx_seq_one_letter_code
_entity_poly.pdbx_strand_id
1 'polypeptide(L)'
;MPMRKILKVLVVTLMFSFLIMPFCVVPQPKDAVQAREASPELSIKADSPFNITANADFDLYDSGGNGQPGTPWILENYVINASGLGVHGILINNTDAHFILRNCTVTGTETGYAGIWSENITNGIIQNNTIVNNYYGIYLVRSSD
;
A
#
# COMPACT_ATOMS: atom_id res chain seq x y z
N MET A 1 54.97 -47.97 23.17
CA MET A 1 54.82 -47.61 21.74
C MET A 1 53.38 -47.66 21.15
N PRO A 2 52.27 -48.01 21.85
CA PRO A 2 50.93 -48.00 21.23
C PRO A 2 50.14 -46.68 21.39
N MET A 3 50.38 -45.91 22.46
CA MET A 3 49.54 -44.74 22.81
C MET A 3 49.62 -43.57 21.80
N ARG A 4 50.79 -43.33 21.19
CA ARG A 4 50.96 -42.31 20.13
C ARG A 4 50.28 -42.69 18.81
N LYS A 5 50.06 -43.98 18.55
CA LYS A 5 49.33 -44.47 17.36
C LYS A 5 47.82 -44.32 17.56
N ILE A 6 47.33 -44.68 18.74
CA ILE A 6 45.91 -44.52 19.11
C ILE A 6 45.49 -43.05 19.08
N LEU A 7 46.32 -42.14 19.60
CA LEU A 7 46.04 -40.71 19.59
C LEU A 7 45.98 -40.13 18.16
N LYS A 8 46.87 -40.58 17.25
CA LYS A 8 46.83 -40.16 15.84
C LYS A 8 45.59 -40.68 15.12
N VAL A 9 45.19 -41.93 15.38
CA VAL A 9 43.96 -42.50 14.83
C VAL A 9 42.73 -41.74 15.33
N LEU A 10 42.69 -41.41 16.63
CA LEU A 10 41.58 -40.65 17.24
C LEU A 10 41.45 -39.24 16.64
N VAL A 11 42.57 -38.54 16.45
CA VAL A 11 42.60 -37.19 15.86
C VAL A 11 42.19 -37.24 14.38
N VAL A 12 42.63 -38.25 13.62
CA VAL A 12 42.23 -38.42 12.22
C VAL A 12 40.74 -38.74 12.10
N THR A 13 40.17 -39.56 12.99
CA THR A 13 38.73 -39.85 12.99
C THR A 13 37.88 -38.64 13.38
N LEU A 14 38.35 -37.79 14.31
CA LEU A 14 37.67 -36.54 14.70
C LEU A 14 37.72 -35.47 13.59
N MET A 15 38.81 -35.42 12.83
CA MET A 15 38.91 -34.52 11.66
C MET A 15 38.02 -34.98 10.50
N PHE A 16 37.88 -36.30 10.30
CA PHE A 16 36.99 -36.86 9.28
C PHE A 16 35.50 -36.71 9.65
N SER A 17 35.13 -36.75 10.93
CA SER A 17 33.72 -36.60 11.35
C SER A 17 33.18 -35.17 11.17
N PHE A 18 34.04 -34.16 11.06
CA PHE A 18 33.63 -32.77 10.77
C PHE A 18 33.43 -32.50 9.27
N LEU A 19 33.92 -33.38 8.38
CA LEU A 19 33.77 -33.27 6.92
C LEU A 19 32.47 -33.89 6.38
N ILE A 20 31.66 -34.53 7.23
CA ILE A 20 30.42 -35.21 6.86
C ILE A 20 29.18 -34.52 7.44
N MET A 21 29.29 -33.30 7.99
CA MET A 21 28.11 -32.44 7.94
C MET A 21 27.91 -32.12 6.47
N PRO A 22 26.86 -32.64 5.81
CA PRO A 22 26.48 -32.01 4.57
C PRO A 22 26.20 -30.57 5.00
N PHE A 23 26.96 -29.63 4.48
CA PHE A 23 26.41 -28.29 4.35
C PHE A 23 25.05 -28.56 3.73
N CYS A 24 24.00 -28.36 4.53
CA CYS A 24 22.67 -28.20 4.00
C CYS A 24 22.80 -26.86 3.28
N VAL A 25 23.46 -26.86 2.12
CA VAL A 25 23.24 -25.91 1.07
C VAL A 25 21.79 -26.18 0.78
N VAL A 26 20.92 -25.47 1.52
CA VAL A 26 19.57 -25.21 1.08
C VAL A 26 19.78 -24.80 -0.36
N PRO A 27 19.31 -25.59 -1.35
CA PRO A 27 19.42 -25.17 -2.71
C PRO A 27 18.66 -23.85 -2.75
N GLN A 28 19.40 -22.75 -2.79
CA GLN A 28 18.86 -21.45 -3.14
C GLN A 28 18.26 -21.71 -4.51
N PRO A 29 16.94 -21.60 -4.70
CA PRO A 29 16.36 -21.75 -6.01
C PRO A 29 17.08 -20.75 -6.92
N LYS A 30 17.97 -21.27 -7.77
CA LYS A 30 18.74 -20.49 -8.75
C LYS A 30 17.85 -19.88 -9.84
N ASP A 31 16.56 -20.12 -9.73
CA ASP A 31 15.49 -19.60 -10.58
C ASP A 31 14.32 -19.00 -9.76
N ALA A 32 14.49 -18.71 -8.45
CA ALA A 32 13.58 -17.80 -7.76
C ALA A 32 13.95 -16.34 -8.08
N VAL A 33 13.92 -16.00 -9.37
CA VAL A 33 13.25 -14.77 -9.73
C VAL A 33 11.84 -15.02 -9.24
N GLN A 34 11.53 -14.52 -8.04
CA GLN A 34 10.17 -14.45 -7.56
C GLN A 34 9.39 -13.89 -8.73
N ALA A 35 8.58 -14.74 -9.37
CA ALA A 35 7.50 -14.26 -10.18
C ALA A 35 6.78 -13.34 -9.20
N ARG A 36 7.01 -12.03 -9.33
CA ARG A 36 6.16 -11.03 -8.72
C ARG A 36 4.81 -11.50 -9.21
N GLU A 37 4.02 -12.08 -8.30
CA GLU A 37 2.60 -12.28 -8.58
C GLU A 37 2.21 -10.96 -9.20
N ALA A 38 1.73 -11.03 -10.45
CA ALA A 38 1.37 -9.85 -11.20
C ALA A 38 0.53 -9.03 -10.22
N SER A 39 1.13 -7.94 -9.72
CA SER A 39 0.41 -6.94 -8.96
C SER A 39 -0.84 -6.72 -9.80
N PRO A 40 -2.05 -6.93 -9.25
CA PRO A 40 -3.27 -6.80 -10.04
C PRO A 40 -3.07 -5.55 -10.85
N GLU A 41 -3.00 -5.71 -12.17
CA GLU A 41 -2.51 -4.67 -13.07
C GLU A 41 -3.34 -3.45 -12.71
N LEU A 42 -2.74 -2.55 -11.92
CA LEU A 42 -3.42 -1.36 -11.46
C LEU A 42 -3.63 -0.67 -12.78
N SER A 43 -4.87 -0.74 -13.25
CA SER A 43 -5.30 0.05 -14.39
C SER A 43 -4.95 1.46 -13.97
N ILE A 44 -3.80 1.96 -14.41
CA ILE A 44 -3.44 3.37 -14.33
C ILE A 44 -4.35 4.02 -15.34
N LYS A 45 -5.63 4.10 -14.98
CA LYS A 45 -6.41 5.26 -15.32
C LYS A 45 -5.66 6.35 -14.57
N ALA A 46 -4.92 7.18 -15.29
CA ALA A 46 -4.54 8.48 -14.75
C ALA A 46 -5.89 9.15 -14.48
N ASP A 47 -6.44 8.89 -13.30
CA ASP A 47 -7.78 9.29 -12.99
C ASP A 47 -7.73 10.77 -12.71
N SER A 48 -8.66 11.49 -13.35
CA SER A 48 -8.90 12.88 -13.03
C SER A 48 -9.05 13.01 -11.51
N PRO A 49 -8.54 14.10 -10.92
CA PRO A 49 -8.77 14.37 -9.51
C PRO A 49 -10.24 14.21 -9.12
N PHE A 50 -10.47 13.66 -7.93
CA PHE A 50 -11.83 13.36 -7.48
C PHE A 50 -12.48 14.62 -6.95
N ASN A 51 -13.72 14.81 -7.34
CA ASN A 51 -14.54 15.89 -6.83
C ASN A 51 -15.89 15.32 -6.41
N ILE A 52 -16.07 15.20 -5.09
CA ILE A 52 -17.29 14.73 -4.44
C ILE A 52 -17.80 15.90 -3.61
N THR A 53 -18.92 16.48 -4.02
CA THR A 53 -19.57 17.65 -3.41
C THR A 53 -20.95 17.36 -2.85
N ALA A 54 -21.48 16.17 -3.13
CA ALA A 54 -22.72 15.64 -2.61
C ALA A 54 -22.69 14.10 -2.55
N ASN A 55 -23.60 13.50 -1.78
CA ASN A 55 -23.69 12.03 -1.64
C ASN A 55 -23.88 11.28 -2.98
N ALA A 56 -24.55 11.89 -3.95
CA ALA A 56 -24.78 11.29 -5.26
C ALA A 56 -23.50 11.26 -6.12
N ASP A 57 -22.49 12.07 -5.83
CA ASP A 57 -21.26 12.09 -6.62
C ASP A 57 -20.42 10.82 -6.41
N PHE A 58 -20.67 10.06 -5.34
CA PHE A 58 -20.01 8.77 -5.11
C PHE A 58 -20.35 7.73 -6.19
N ASP A 59 -21.52 7.81 -6.81
CA ASP A 59 -21.95 6.92 -7.91
C ASP A 59 -21.01 7.01 -9.13
N LEU A 60 -20.22 8.08 -9.24
CA LEU A 60 -19.24 8.29 -10.31
C LEU A 60 -17.97 7.44 -10.12
N TYR A 61 -17.71 6.99 -8.89
CA TYR A 61 -16.46 6.35 -8.50
C TYR A 61 -16.67 4.93 -7.95
N ASP A 62 -17.81 4.67 -7.32
CA ASP A 62 -18.19 3.34 -6.84
C ASP A 62 -19.64 3.04 -7.21
N SER A 63 -19.89 1.80 -7.66
CA SER A 63 -21.23 1.30 -7.98
C SER A 63 -21.70 0.19 -7.03
N GLY A 64 -20.86 -0.20 -6.06
CA GLY A 64 -21.11 -1.28 -5.11
C GLY A 64 -21.65 -0.81 -3.76
N GLY A 65 -21.27 0.38 -3.31
CA GLY A 65 -21.81 1.00 -2.11
C GLY A 65 -23.19 1.64 -2.30
N ASN A 66 -23.75 2.16 -1.22
CA ASN A 66 -24.89 3.09 -1.24
C ASN A 66 -24.81 4.16 -0.13
N GLY A 67 -23.65 4.29 0.52
CA GLY A 67 -23.40 5.28 1.56
C GLY A 67 -24.01 4.95 2.94
N GLN A 68 -24.51 3.73 3.16
CA GLN A 68 -25.00 3.29 4.47
C GLN A 68 -23.87 2.62 5.29
N PRO A 69 -23.95 2.56 6.63
CA PRO A 69 -22.91 1.93 7.45
C PRO A 69 -22.61 0.48 7.05
N GLY A 70 -23.63 -0.28 6.61
CA GLY A 70 -23.48 -1.67 6.15
C GLY A 70 -23.03 -1.83 4.71
N THR A 71 -23.12 -0.77 3.91
CA THR A 71 -22.79 -0.75 2.47
C THR A 71 -22.18 0.62 2.12
N PRO A 72 -21.01 0.95 2.71
CA PRO A 72 -20.36 2.23 2.46
C PRO A 72 -19.86 2.30 1.02
N TRP A 73 -19.65 3.51 0.52
CA TRP A 73 -18.91 3.71 -0.72
C TRP A 73 -17.44 3.33 -0.53
N ILE A 74 -16.87 2.53 -1.42
CA ILE A 74 -15.46 2.12 -1.36
C ILE A 74 -14.70 2.71 -2.53
N LEU A 75 -13.90 3.73 -2.25
CA LEU A 75 -13.00 4.37 -3.21
C LEU A 75 -11.61 3.80 -2.99
N GLU A 76 -11.17 2.91 -3.87
CA GLU A 76 -9.90 2.20 -3.65
C GLU A 76 -9.05 2.00 -4.89
N ASN A 77 -7.74 1.88 -4.65
CA ASN A 77 -6.73 1.54 -5.66
C ASN A 77 -6.58 2.59 -6.78
N TYR A 78 -6.88 3.86 -6.49
CA TYR A 78 -6.69 4.96 -7.45
C TYR A 78 -5.27 5.53 -7.44
N VAL A 79 -4.79 5.96 -8.60
CA VAL A 79 -3.54 6.72 -8.75
C VAL A 79 -3.86 8.07 -9.39
N ILE A 80 -3.76 9.13 -8.60
CA ILE A 80 -4.17 10.48 -8.98
C ILE A 80 -2.94 11.38 -9.05
N ASN A 81 -2.81 12.08 -10.18
CA ASN A 81 -1.80 13.10 -10.38
C ASN A 81 -2.45 14.46 -10.68
N ALA A 82 -2.29 15.42 -9.77
CA ALA A 82 -2.87 16.75 -9.84
C ALA A 82 -1.91 17.83 -10.41
N SER A 83 -0.74 17.42 -10.95
CA SER A 83 0.26 18.36 -11.48
C SER A 83 -0.24 19.18 -12.64
N GLY A 84 -0.06 20.51 -12.55
CA GLY A 84 -0.45 21.44 -13.61
C GLY A 84 -1.94 21.78 -13.62
N LEU A 85 -2.72 21.27 -12.68
CA LEU A 85 -4.19 21.36 -12.72
C LEU A 85 -4.77 22.44 -11.79
N GLY A 86 -4.01 22.92 -10.79
CA GLY A 86 -4.51 23.90 -9.82
C GLY A 86 -5.77 23.42 -9.07
N VAL A 87 -5.77 22.15 -8.63
CA VAL A 87 -6.89 21.53 -7.89
C VAL A 87 -6.39 20.61 -6.78
N HIS A 88 -7.29 20.24 -5.86
CA HIS A 88 -7.08 19.14 -4.93
C HIS A 88 -6.96 17.82 -5.68
N GLY A 89 -6.19 16.86 -5.15
CA GLY A 89 -6.14 15.52 -5.74
C GLY A 89 -7.45 14.75 -5.52
N ILE A 90 -7.92 14.73 -4.27
CA ILE A 90 -9.23 14.18 -3.89
C ILE A 90 -9.91 15.22 -3.01
N LEU A 91 -11.03 15.76 -3.50
CA LEU A 91 -11.92 16.62 -2.75
C LEU A 91 -13.17 15.83 -2.35
N ILE A 92 -13.44 15.77 -1.06
CA ILE A 92 -14.68 15.23 -0.49
C ILE A 92 -15.31 16.31 0.38
N ASN A 93 -16.48 16.79 -0.01
CA ASN A 93 -17.13 17.93 0.63
C ASN A 93 -18.63 17.68 0.81
N ASN A 94 -19.18 18.19 1.90
CA ASN A 94 -20.63 18.19 2.19
C ASN A 94 -21.28 16.81 2.05
N THR A 95 -20.78 15.84 2.80
CA THR A 95 -21.33 14.49 2.79
C THR A 95 -21.44 13.89 4.18
N ASP A 96 -22.61 13.32 4.47
CA ASP A 96 -22.87 12.49 5.63
C ASP A 96 -22.92 11.00 5.26
N ALA A 97 -22.63 10.63 4.00
CA ALA A 97 -22.60 9.26 3.56
C ALA A 97 -21.41 8.50 4.16
N HIS A 98 -21.60 7.20 4.43
CA HIS A 98 -20.51 6.32 4.84
C HIS A 98 -19.61 5.99 3.66
N PHE A 99 -18.30 6.26 3.79
CA PHE A 99 -17.33 5.93 2.76
C PHE A 99 -15.98 5.48 3.32
N ILE A 100 -15.24 4.72 2.51
CA ILE A 100 -13.87 4.29 2.78
C ILE A 100 -13.00 4.68 1.58
N LEU A 101 -12.04 5.56 1.82
CA LEU A 101 -10.99 5.93 0.86
C LEU A 101 -9.70 5.19 1.23
N ARG A 102 -9.28 4.21 0.42
CA ARG A 102 -8.13 3.35 0.75
C ARG A 102 -7.24 2.94 -0.39
N ASN A 103 -5.97 2.65 -0.10
CA ASN A 103 -4.99 2.14 -1.07
C ASN A 103 -4.81 3.06 -2.30
N CYS A 104 -5.09 4.35 -2.16
CA CYS A 104 -4.92 5.33 -3.22
C CYS A 104 -3.54 5.98 -3.13
N THR A 105 -2.99 6.39 -4.28
CA THR A 105 -1.79 7.21 -4.38
C THR A 105 -2.15 8.57 -4.96
N VAL A 106 -1.80 9.66 -4.27
CA VAL A 106 -2.09 11.02 -4.72
C VAL A 106 -0.82 11.86 -4.74
N THR A 107 -0.56 12.53 -5.86
CA THR A 107 0.64 13.35 -6.05
C THR A 107 0.39 14.60 -6.86
N GLY A 108 1.27 15.60 -6.70
CA GLY A 108 1.44 16.66 -7.66
C GLY A 108 0.55 17.88 -7.46
N THR A 109 -0.10 18.07 -6.31
CA THR A 109 -0.89 19.29 -6.09
C THR A 109 -0.01 20.54 -5.96
N GLU A 110 -0.53 21.66 -6.44
CA GLU A 110 0.14 22.96 -6.42
C GLU A 110 -0.12 23.75 -5.13
N THR A 111 0.50 24.93 -5.02
CA THR A 111 0.36 25.84 -3.88
C THR A 111 -1.11 26.11 -3.56
N GLY A 112 -1.49 25.89 -2.30
CA GLY A 112 -2.85 26.06 -1.81
C GLY A 112 -3.73 24.81 -1.86
N TYR A 113 -3.29 23.73 -2.54
CA TYR A 113 -4.11 22.54 -2.75
C TYR A 113 -3.60 21.32 -1.99
N ALA A 114 -4.53 20.58 -1.38
CA ALA A 114 -4.26 19.32 -0.70
C ALA A 114 -4.37 18.10 -1.62
N GLY A 115 -3.53 17.08 -1.37
CA GLY A 115 -3.67 15.76 -1.95
C GLY A 115 -5.03 15.16 -1.62
N ILE A 116 -5.41 15.17 -0.34
CA ILE A 116 -6.78 14.89 0.11
C ILE A 116 -7.30 16.10 0.89
N TRP A 117 -8.39 16.69 0.41
CA TRP A 117 -9.15 17.70 1.14
C TRP A 117 -10.50 17.11 1.53
N SER A 118 -10.84 17.15 2.81
CA SER A 118 -12.17 16.81 3.28
C SER A 118 -12.76 17.93 4.12
N GLU A 119 -13.95 18.38 3.73
CA GLU A 119 -14.67 19.45 4.42
C GLU A 119 -16.12 19.07 4.70
N ASN A 120 -16.57 19.34 5.92
CA ASN A 120 -17.98 19.13 6.30
C ASN A 120 -18.44 17.67 6.05
N ILE A 121 -17.67 16.72 6.61
CA ILE A 121 -17.91 15.27 6.49
C ILE A 121 -18.20 14.63 7.84
N THR A 122 -18.99 13.55 7.88
CA THR A 122 -19.34 12.84 9.14
C THR A 122 -18.95 11.35 9.17
N ASN A 123 -19.04 10.62 8.06
CA ASN A 123 -18.96 9.15 8.10
C ASN A 123 -17.81 8.56 7.24
N GLY A 124 -16.69 9.28 7.17
CA GLY A 124 -15.58 8.97 6.27
C GLY A 124 -14.40 8.27 6.95
N ILE A 125 -13.91 7.18 6.34
CA ILE A 125 -12.65 6.52 6.74
C ILE A 125 -11.60 6.73 5.65
N ILE A 126 -10.47 7.34 6.01
CA ILE A 126 -9.31 7.54 5.12
C ILE A 126 -8.15 6.69 5.66
N GLN A 127 -7.78 5.62 4.95
CA GLN A 127 -6.78 4.67 5.46
C GLN A 127 -5.86 4.12 4.36
N ASN A 128 -4.62 3.78 4.69
CA ASN A 128 -3.68 3.11 3.77
C ASN A 128 -3.43 3.84 2.44
N ASN A 129 -3.46 5.17 2.43
CA ASN A 129 -3.19 5.98 1.23
C ASN A 129 -1.73 6.47 1.22
N THR A 130 -1.16 6.60 0.02
CA THR A 130 0.17 7.18 -0.21
C THR A 130 0.03 8.59 -0.77
N ILE A 131 0.29 9.61 0.06
CA ILE A 131 0.12 11.03 -0.31
C ILE A 131 1.48 11.71 -0.33
N VAL A 132 1.98 12.02 -1.53
CA VAL A 132 3.38 12.46 -1.73
C VAL A 132 3.46 13.63 -2.70
N ASN A 133 4.45 14.52 -2.53
CA ASN A 133 4.68 15.67 -3.43
C ASN A 133 3.44 16.54 -3.66
N ASN A 134 2.73 16.87 -2.58
CA ASN A 134 1.56 17.72 -2.57
C ASN A 134 1.83 18.93 -1.66
N TYR A 135 1.19 20.08 -1.93
CA TYR A 135 1.38 21.26 -1.08
C TYR A 135 0.84 21.04 0.35
N TYR A 136 -0.38 20.52 0.47
CA TYR A 136 -0.85 19.88 1.70
C TYR A 136 -1.03 18.38 1.45
N GLY A 137 -0.70 17.54 2.44
CA GLY A 137 -0.94 16.10 2.36
C GLY A 137 -2.42 15.77 2.49
N ILE A 138 -2.89 15.70 3.73
CA ILE A 138 -4.30 15.50 4.07
C ILE A 138 -4.75 16.72 4.88
N TYR A 139 -5.87 17.33 4.47
CA TYR A 139 -6.44 18.49 5.14
C TYR A 139 -7.91 18.21 5.49
N LEU A 140 -8.23 18.22 6.78
CA LEU A 140 -9.56 17.93 7.32
C LEU A 140 -10.14 19.17 7.98
N VAL A 141 -11.35 19.56 7.58
CA VAL A 141 -12.05 20.75 8.09
C VAL A 141 -13.48 20.38 8.43
N ARG A 142 -13.94 20.70 9.64
CA ARG A 142 -15.33 20.43 10.07
C ARG A 142 -15.72 18.97 9.82
N SER A 143 -14.84 18.05 10.20
CA SER A 143 -15.12 16.61 10.17
C SER A 143 -15.59 16.14 11.54
N SER A 144 -16.57 15.26 11.56
CA SER A 144 -16.96 14.50 12.74
C SER A 144 -16.93 13.00 12.44
N ASP A 145 -17.14 12.20 13.48
CA ASP A 145 -17.43 10.77 13.40
C ASP A 145 -18.95 10.50 13.33
#